data_AF-A0A9P0A6L9-F1
#
_entry.id   AF-A0A9P0A6L9-F1
#
_cell.length_a   1.000
_cell.length_b   1.000
_cell.length_c   1.000
_cell.angle_alpha   90.00
_cell.angle_beta   90.00
_cell.angle_gamma   90.00
#
_symmetry.space_group_name_H-M   'P 1'
#
loop_
_entity.id
_entity.type
_entity.pdbx_description
1 polymer ?
#
loop_
_entity_poly.entity_id
_entity_poly.type
_entity_poly.pdbx_seq_one_letter_code
_entity_poly.pdbx_strand_id
1 'polypeptide(L)' 'MWYETLPAFAIVGSLLFFPQLLVFYTNKWSCNGHPHQRNVFMPRMLGSFLRDERVSGVDNPYIIKDLNALPDEPVQQAKK' A
#
# COMPACT_ATOMS: atom_id res chain seq x y z
N MET A 1 20.60 -40.07 10.70
CA MET A 1 20.86 -39.19 11.86
C MET A 1 19.79 -38.08 11.90
N TRP A 2 19.45 -37.52 13.06
CA TRP A 2 18.34 -36.54 13.15
C TRP A 2 18.53 -35.28 12.27
N TYR A 3 19.79 -34.89 12.01
CA TYR A 3 20.15 -33.73 11.20
C TYR A 3 19.87 -33.89 9.70
N GLU A 4 19.60 -35.10 9.21
CA GLU A 4 19.30 -35.33 7.78
C GLU A 4 17.96 -34.70 7.36
N THR A 5 17.14 -34.28 8.32
CA THR A 5 15.91 -33.51 8.07
C THR A 5 16.17 -32.03 7.82
N LEU A 6 17.32 -31.48 8.23
CA LEU A 6 17.63 -30.05 8.12
C LEU A 6 17.63 -29.53 6.66
N PRO A 7 18.15 -30.26 5.65
CA PRO A 7 18.08 -29.83 4.26
C PRO A 7 16.63 -29.72 3.76
N ALA A 8 15.76 -30.67 4.14
CA ALA A 8 14.35 -30.64 3.76
C ALA A 8 13.63 -29.44 4.41
N PHE A 9 13.90 -29.17 5.69
CA PHE A 9 13.38 -27.99 6.37
C PHE A 9 13.87 -26.68 5.74
N ALA A 10 15.14 -26.60 5.34
CA ALA A 10 15.68 -25.41 4.68
C ALA A 10 15.01 -25.15 3.32
N ILE A 11 14.80 -26.21 2.52
CA ILE A 11 14.10 -26.11 1.23
C ILE A 11 12.66 -25.62 1.44
N VAL A 12 11.90 -26.26 2.34
CA VAL A 12 10.51 -25.86 2.60
C VAL A 12 10.43 -24.44 3.18
N GLY A 13 11.29 -24.11 4.14
CA GLY A 13 11.32 -22.79 4.77
C GLY A 13 11.65 -21.69 3.77
N SER A 14 12.64 -21.89 2.89
CA SER A 14 13.00 -20.92 1.86
C SER A 14 11.87 -20.72 0.85
N LEU A 15 11.19 -21.78 0.42
CA LEU A 15 10.06 -21.71 -0.51
C LEU A 15 8.83 -21.01 0.08
N LEU A 16 8.62 -21.08 1.40
CA LEU A 16 7.57 -20.34 2.08
C LEU A 16 7.95 -18.88 2.33
N PHE A 17 9.23 -18.61 2.58
CA PHE A 17 9.73 -17.27 2.88
C PHE A 17 9.82 -16.39 1.63
N PHE A 18 10.30 -16.95 0.51
CA PHE A 18 10.58 -16.16 -0.70
C PHE A 18 9.35 -15.44 -1.27
N PRO A 19 8.16 -16.06 -1.36
CA PRO A 19 6.94 -15.37 -1.82
C PRO A 19 6.56 -14.19 -0.92
N GLN A 20 6.73 -14.29 0.40
CA GLN A 20 6.42 -13.20 1.32
C GLN A 20 7.35 -12.01 1.12
N LEU A 21 8.65 -12.31 0.93
CA LEU A 21 9.65 -11.29 0.66
C LEU A 21 9.38 -10.60 -0.68
N LEU A 22 9.05 -11.37 -1.73
CA LEU A 22 8.63 -10.82 -3.01
C LEU A 22 7.42 -9.89 -2.87
N VAL A 23 6.34 -10.35 -2.23
CA VAL A 23 5.12 -9.55 -2.03
C VAL A 23 5.41 -8.24 -1.31
N PHE A 24 6.28 -8.25 -0.30
CA PHE A 24 6.68 -7.05 0.42
C PHE A 24 7.33 -6.01 -0.51
N TYR A 25 8.30 -6.43 -1.33
CA TYR A 25 8.99 -5.52 -2.25
C TYR A 25 8.10 -5.08 -3.40
N THR A 26 7.29 -5.97 -3.97
CA THR A 26 6.37 -5.62 -5.05
C THR A 26 5.30 -4.64 -4.58
N ASN A 27 4.72 -4.85 -3.38
CA ASN A 27 3.77 -3.92 -2.80
C ASN A 27 4.41 -2.57 -2.54
N LYS A 28 5.63 -2.55 -1.97
CA LYS A 28 6.36 -1.31 -1.73
C LYS A 28 6.59 -0.52 -3.01
N TRP A 29 6.87 -1.21 -4.12
CA TRP A 29 7.05 -0.59 -5.41
C TRP A 29 5.74 -0.07 -6.02
N SER A 30 4.67 -0.87 -6.00
CA SER A 30 3.37 -0.50 -6.59
C SER A 30 2.58 0.51 -5.77
N CYS A 31 2.68 0.45 -4.44
CA CYS A 31 1.87 1.22 -3.50
C CYS A 31 2.64 2.43 -2.95
N ASN A 32 3.43 3.09 -3.81
CA ASN A 32 4.13 4.34 -3.49
C ASN A 32 4.93 4.27 -2.16
N GLY A 33 5.74 3.22 -2.01
CA GLY A 33 6.58 3.00 -0.82
C GLY A 33 5.90 2.26 0.33
N HIS A 34 4.63 1.88 0.20
CA HIS A 34 3.89 1.21 1.28
C HIS A 34 3.99 -0.31 1.14
N PRO A 35 4.43 -1.04 2.18
CA PRO A 35 4.59 -2.50 2.11
C PRO A 35 3.25 -3.26 2.10
N HIS A 36 2.15 -2.57 2.39
CA HIS A 36 0.81 -3.16 2.53
C HIS A 36 -0.17 -2.51 1.56
N GLN A 37 -1.01 -3.34 0.96
CA GLN A 37 -2.15 -2.89 0.16
C GLN A 37 -3.30 -2.45 1.08
N ARG A 38 -4.12 -1.51 0.61
CA ARG A 38 -5.29 -1.06 1.37
C ARG A 38 -6.40 -2.11 1.31
N ASN A 39 -7.06 -2.32 2.44
CA ASN A 39 -8.23 -3.17 2.53
C ASN A 39 -9.45 -2.44 1.93
N VAL A 40 -10.15 -3.09 0.99
CA VAL A 40 -11.37 -2.57 0.34
C VAL A 40 -12.58 -3.50 0.51
N PHE A 41 -12.53 -4.46 1.44
CA PHE A 41 -13.60 -5.45 1.66
C PHE A 41 -14.94 -4.83 2.06
N MET A 42 -14.93 -3.75 2.84
CA MET A 42 -16.17 -3.08 3.28
C MET A 42 -16.51 -1.89 2.37
N PRO A 43 -17.80 -1.63 2.07
CA PRO A 43 -18.20 -0.50 1.23
C PRO A 43 -17.68 0.86 1.72
N ARG A 44 -17.60 1.05 3.04
CA ARG A 44 -17.01 2.26 3.63
C ARG A 44 -15.53 2.41 3.28
N MET A 45 -14.77 1.33 3.34
CA MET A 45 -13.34 1.33 3.04
C MET A 45 -13.10 1.57 1.54
N LEU A 46 -13.91 0.95 0.68
CA LEU A 46 -13.90 1.20 -0.75
C LEU A 46 -14.25 2.67 -1.06
N GLY A 47 -15.26 3.23 -0.40
CA GLY A 47 -15.62 4.65 -0.54
C GLY A 47 -14.48 5.58 -0.19
N SER A 48 -13.76 5.31 0.90
CA SER A 48 -12.55 6.08 1.27
C SER A 48 -11.39 5.87 0.29
N PHE A 49 -11.19 4.65 -0.22
CA PHE A 49 -10.15 4.36 -1.21
C PHE A 49 -10.38 5.15 -2.52
N LEU A 50 -11.60 5.12 -3.05
CA LEU A 50 -11.99 5.88 -4.25
C LEU A 50 -12.02 7.39 -4.02
N ARG A 51 -12.21 7.85 -2.78
CA ARG A 51 -12.03 9.27 -2.43
C ARG A 51 -10.57 9.64 -2.54
N ASP A 52 -9.67 8.85 -1.98
CA ASP A 52 -8.24 9.17 -1.96
C ASP A 52 -7.65 9.12 -3.38
N GLU A 53 -8.14 8.21 -4.23
CA GLU A 53 -7.83 8.19 -5.67
C GLU A 53 -8.18 9.53 -6.34
N ARG A 54 -9.40 10.05 -6.12
CA ARG A 54 -9.85 11.34 -6.67
C ARG A 54 -9.08 12.54 -6.11
N VAL A 55 -8.73 12.52 -4.83
CA VAL A 55 -8.02 13.63 -4.16
C VAL A 55 -6.52 13.64 -4.54
N SER A 56 -5.95 12.50 -4.92
CA SER A 56 -4.54 12.41 -5.32
C SER A 56 -4.20 13.27 -6.54
N GLY A 57 -5.15 13.41 -7.48
CA GLY A 57 -4.99 14.11 -8.76
C GLY A 57 -4.27 13.30 -9.84
N VAL A 58 -3.90 12.04 -9.59
CA VAL A 58 -3.13 11.17 -10.52
C VAL A 58 -3.70 9.75 -10.58
N ASP A 59 -5.00 9.58 -10.31
CA ASP A 59 -5.69 8.27 -10.25
C ASP A 59 -4.90 7.19 -9.46
N ASN A 60 -4.21 7.62 -8.39
CA ASN A 60 -3.42 6.74 -7.54
C ASN A 60 -3.76 6.97 -6.05
N PRO A 61 -4.49 6.05 -5.41
CA PRO A 61 -4.94 6.18 -4.03
C PRO A 61 -3.82 6.01 -2.97
N TYR A 62 -2.60 5.64 -3.39
CA TYR A 62 -1.43 5.53 -2.52
C TYR A 62 -0.61 6.82 -2.45
N ILE A 63 -1.01 7.88 -3.17
CA ILE A 63 -0.44 9.21 -3.03
C ILE A 63 -1.21 9.94 -1.93
N ILE A 64 -0.60 10.04 -0.76
CA ILE A 64 -1.22 10.68 0.41
C ILE A 64 -1.07 12.21 0.29
N LYS A 65 -2.19 12.92 0.35
CA LYS A 65 -2.23 14.38 0.51
C LYS A 65 -2.31 14.69 2.00
N ASP A 66 -1.21 15.18 2.55
CA ASP A 66 -1.11 15.61 3.94
C ASP A 66 -1.58 17.07 4.11
N LEU A 67 -1.54 17.60 5.34
CA LEU A 67 -1.93 18.98 5.66
C LEU A 67 -1.18 20.02 4.82
N ASN A 68 0.04 19.72 4.38
CA ASN A 68 0.83 20.61 3.51
C ASN A 68 0.19 20.84 2.13
N ALA A 69 -0.77 20.01 1.72
CA ALA A 69 -1.52 20.19 0.48
C ALA A 69 -2.71 21.16 0.64
N LEU A 70 -3.03 21.56 1.87
CA LEU A 70 -4.08 22.56 2.14
C LEU A 70 -3.51 23.95 1.88
N PRO A 71 -4.33 24.88 1.34
CA PRO A 71 -3.91 26.26 1.17
C PRO A 71 -3.79 26.95 2.53
N ASP A 72 -2.67 27.63 2.77
CA ASP A 72 -2.42 28.39 4.01
C ASP A 72 -3.35 29.60 4.15
N GLU A 73 -3.75 30.17 3.01
CA GLU A 73 -4.71 31.26 2.94
C GLU A 73 -6.09 30.76 2.47
N PRO A 74 -7.19 31.26 3.04
CA PRO A 74 -8.51 30.89 2.59
C PRO A 74 -8.67 31.29 1.11
N VAL A 75 -8.97 30.31 0.26
CA VAL A 75 -9.26 30.54 -1.16
C VAL A 75 -10.40 31.54 -1.24
N GLN A 76 -10.11 32.77 -1.68
CA GLN A 76 -11.13 33.77 -1.94
C GLN A 76 -12.05 33.21 -3.03
N GLN A 77 -13.22 32.74 -2.62
CA GLN A 77 -14.23 32.26 -3.54
C GLN A 77 -14.59 33.45 -4.43
N ALA A 78 -14.16 33.41 -5.69
CA ALA A 78 -14.53 34.41 -6.68
C ALA A 78 -16.06 34.42 -6.77
N LYS A 79 -16.68 35.44 -6.18
CA LYS A 79 -18.09 35.78 -6.40
C LYS A 79 -18.27 35.95 -7.90
N LYS A 80 -18.96 35.00 -8.52
CA LYS A 80 -19.62 35.20 -9.81
C LYS A 80 -20.91 35.96 -9.60
#